data_AF-A0A7U7EQU8-F1
#
_entry.id   AF-A0A7U7EQU8-F1
#
_cell.length_a   1.000
_cell.length_b   1.000
_cell.length_c   1.000
_cell.angle_alpha   90.00
_cell.angle_beta   90.00
_cell.angle_gamma   90.00
#
_symmetry.space_group_name_H-M   'P 1'
#
loop_
_entity.id
_entity.type
_entity.pdbx_description
1 polymer ?
#
loop_
_entity_poly.entity_id
_entity_poly.type
_entity_poly.pdbx_seq_one_letter_code
_entity_poly.pdbx_strand_id
1 'polypeptide(L)' 'METPVRNHDNLTDTEIFARAVDLLLKITDEPDEPAHARNLAAWLDASPRHRAALVELDMLWEATGEVLSSVRNARE' A
#
# COMPACT_ATOMS: atom_id res chain seq x y z
N MET A 1 16.28 1.19 -31.09
CA MET A 1 15.02 1.23 -30.32
C MET A 1 15.41 1.09 -28.86
N GLU A 2 15.58 2.21 -28.19
CA GLU A 2 15.86 2.22 -26.75
C GLU A 2 14.53 1.99 -26.04
N THR A 3 14.42 0.89 -25.30
CA THR A 3 13.30 0.65 -24.38
C THR A 3 13.25 1.80 -23.38
N PRO A 4 12.13 2.50 -23.20
CA PRO A 4 12.06 3.57 -22.22
C PRO A 4 12.25 2.95 -20.83
N VAL A 5 13.30 3.38 -20.14
CA VAL A 5 13.45 3.16 -18.71
C VAL A 5 12.18 3.74 -18.07
N ARG A 6 11.33 2.89 -17.48
CA ARG A 6 10.20 3.34 -16.67
C ARG A 6 10.80 4.10 -15.48
N ASN A 7 10.93 5.43 -15.62
CA ASN A 7 11.16 6.30 -14.50
C ASN A 7 9.98 6.11 -13.54
N HIS A 8 10.27 5.83 -12.27
CA HIS A 8 9.24 5.80 -11.21
C HIS A 8 8.45 7.12 -11.13
N ASP A 9 8.98 8.19 -11.71
CA ASP A 9 8.32 9.50 -11.82
C ASP A 9 7.10 9.54 -12.75
N ASN A 10 6.88 8.52 -13.59
CA ASN A 10 5.75 8.49 -14.54
C ASN A 10 4.52 7.73 -14.04
N LEU A 11 4.53 7.20 -12.80
CA LEU A 11 3.34 6.60 -12.22
C LEU A 11 2.37 7.68 -11.74
N THR A 12 1.09 7.45 -12.01
CA THR A 12 0.00 8.24 -11.44
C THR A 12 -0.13 7.96 -9.95
N ASP A 13 -0.67 8.91 -9.17
CA ASP A 13 -0.90 8.70 -7.74
C ASP A 13 -1.81 7.49 -7.48
N THR A 14 -2.79 7.24 -8.36
CA THR A 14 -3.65 6.04 -8.31
C THR A 14 -2.86 4.74 -8.46
N GLU A 15 -1.91 4.68 -9.38
CA GLU A 15 -1.07 3.47 -9.56
C GLU A 15 -0.12 3.27 -8.36
N ILE A 16 0.41 4.36 -7.81
CA ILE A 16 1.25 4.31 -6.60
C ILE A 16 0.43 3.81 -5.41
N PHE A 17 -0.79 4.32 -5.23
CA PHE A 17 -1.69 3.88 -4.17
C PHE A 17 -2.09 2.41 -4.34
N ALA A 18 -2.49 1.99 -5.54
CA ALA A 18 -2.81 0.60 -5.84
C ALA A 18 -1.61 -0.34 -5.57
N ARG A 19 -0.39 0.14 -5.82
CA ARG A 19 0.82 -0.61 -5.50
C ARG A 19 1.06 -0.74 -4.00
N ALA A 20 0.80 0.30 -3.22
CA ALA A 20 0.86 0.23 -1.75
C ALA A 20 -0.12 -0.84 -1.22
N VAL A 21 -1.35 -0.88 -1.75
CA VAL A 21 -2.36 -1.89 -1.40
C VAL A 21 -1.88 -3.30 -1.73
N ASP A 22 -1.39 -3.56 -2.94
CA ASP A 22 -0.89 -4.89 -3.33
C ASP A 22 0.27 -5.37 -2.44
N LEU A 23 1.20 -4.47 -2.07
CA LEU A 23 2.32 -4.82 -1.20
C LEU A 23 1.86 -5.17 0.22
N LEU A 24 0.93 -4.42 0.80
CA LEU A 24 0.38 -4.75 2.11
C LEU A 24 -0.43 -6.04 2.08
N LEU A 25 -1.26 -6.26 1.05
CA LEU A 25 -2.06 -7.48 0.94
C LEU A 25 -1.18 -8.74 0.90
N LYS A 26 -0.05 -8.71 0.18
CA LYS A 26 0.91 -9.83 0.17
C LYS A 26 1.50 -10.13 1.54
N ILE A 27 1.83 -9.08 2.31
CA ILE A 27 2.31 -9.27 3.69
C ILE A 27 1.20 -9.89 4.56
N THR A 28 -0.06 -9.48 4.37
CA THR A 28 -1.17 -10.04 5.15
C THR A 28 -1.53 -11.47 4.76
N ASP A 29 -1.33 -11.85 3.50
CA ASP A 29 -1.60 -13.20 2.98
C ASP A 29 -0.51 -14.19 3.39
N GLU A 30 0.77 -13.76 3.33
CA GLU A 30 1.94 -14.56 3.67
C GLU A 30 2.83 -13.83 4.70
N PRO A 31 2.39 -13.72 5.98
CA PRO A 31 3.10 -12.93 6.99
C PRO A 31 4.48 -13.48 7.36
N ASP A 32 4.68 -14.79 7.17
CA ASP A 32 5.95 -15.47 7.46
C ASP A 32 6.96 -15.37 6.30
N GLU A 33 6.62 -14.76 5.16
CA GLU A 33 7.52 -14.58 4.02
C GLU A 33 8.32 -13.26 4.14
N PRO A 34 9.60 -13.30 4.56
CA PRO A 34 10.40 -12.10 4.79
C PRO A 34 10.71 -11.30 3.52
N ALA A 35 10.54 -11.87 2.32
CA ALA A 35 10.68 -11.13 1.07
C ALA A 35 9.61 -10.03 0.91
N HIS A 36 8.40 -10.24 1.42
CA HIS A 36 7.32 -9.26 1.27
C HIS A 36 7.61 -7.97 2.05
N ALA A 37 8.03 -8.09 3.31
CA ALA A 37 8.46 -6.95 4.12
C ALA A 37 9.66 -6.22 3.50
N ARG A 38 10.66 -6.96 2.99
CA ARG A 38 11.82 -6.37 2.29
C ARG A 38 11.43 -5.62 1.02
N ASN A 39 10.50 -6.17 0.22
CA ASN A 39 10.02 -5.54 -1.00
C ASN A 39 9.24 -4.24 -0.70
N LEU A 40 8.42 -4.23 0.36
CA LEU A 40 7.75 -3.02 0.80
C LEU A 40 8.76 -1.95 1.23
N ALA A 41 9.74 -2.31 2.08
CA ALA A 41 10.77 -1.37 2.52
C ALA A 41 11.55 -0.77 1.35
N ALA A 42 12.03 -1.61 0.42
CA ALA A 42 12.75 -1.15 -0.76
C ALA A 42 11.89 -0.22 -1.65
N TRP A 43 10.60 -0.50 -1.78
CA TRP A 43 9.68 0.37 -2.52
C TRP A 43 9.48 1.72 -1.83
N LEU A 44 9.31 1.74 -0.51
CA LEU A 44 9.15 2.99 0.27
C LEU A 44 10.40 3.87 0.23
N ASP A 45 11.59 3.28 0.19
CA ASP A 45 12.86 4.03 0.11
C ASP A 45 13.05 4.70 -1.25
N ALA A 46 12.46 4.14 -2.31
CA ALA A 46 12.66 4.61 -3.68
C ALA A 46 12.04 5.99 -3.97
N SER A 47 11.00 6.42 -3.24
CA SER A 47 10.35 7.71 -3.49
C SER A 47 9.55 8.24 -2.28
N PRO A 48 9.61 9.55 -1.97
CA PRO A 48 8.70 10.17 -1.02
C PRO A 48 7.21 9.98 -1.36
N ARG A 49 6.84 9.91 -2.64
CA ARG A 49 5.45 9.67 -3.08
C ARG A 49 4.95 8.29 -2.66
N HIS A 50 5.82 7.30 -2.62
CA HIS A 50 5.48 5.95 -2.16
C HIS A 50 5.16 5.95 -0.66
N ARG A 51 5.93 6.70 0.15
CA ARG A 51 5.65 6.87 1.57
C ARG A 51 4.34 7.61 1.82
N ALA A 52 4.06 8.66 1.05
CA ALA A 52 2.79 9.38 1.14
C ALA A 52 1.60 8.45 0.87
N ALA A 53 1.68 7.62 -0.17
CA ALA A 53 0.63 6.65 -0.48
C ALA A 53 0.43 5.60 0.63
N LEU A 54 1.50 5.17 1.31
CA LEU A 54 1.35 4.27 2.46
C LEU A 54 0.65 4.95 3.65
N VAL A 55 0.94 6.22 3.91
CA VAL A 55 0.27 7.00 4.97
C VAL A 55 -1.22 7.17 4.66
N GLU A 56 -1.58 7.47 3.41
CA GLU A 56 -2.98 7.54 2.99
C GLU A 56 -3.70 6.20 3.17
N LEU A 57 -3.01 5.09 2.86
CA LEU A 57 -3.55 3.75 3.03
C LEU A 57 -3.76 3.37 4.50
N ASP A 58 -2.81 3.73 5.38
CA ASP A 58 -2.93 3.53 6.83
C ASP A 58 -4.14 4.28 7.41
N MET A 59 -4.31 5.54 7.04
CA MET A 59 -5.49 6.34 7.43
C MET A 59 -6.81 5.72 6.94
N LEU A 60 -6.84 5.22 5.70
CA LEU A 60 -8.03 4.57 5.15
C LEU A 60 -8.33 3.25 5.89
N TRP A 61 -7.30 2.49 6.23
CA TRP A 61 -7.44 1.22 6.93
C TRP A 61 -8.04 1.42 8.32
N GLU A 62 -7.49 2.35 9.10
CA GLU A 62 -8.01 2.72 10.43
C GLU A 62 -9.46 3.20 10.37
N ALA A 63 -9.76 4.16 9.48
CA ALA A 63 -11.13 4.68 9.30
C ALA A 63 -12.12 3.57 8.91
N THR A 64 -11.69 2.63 8.06
CA THR A 64 -12.53 1.48 7.68
C THR A 64 -12.77 0.55 8.86
N GLY A 65 -11.74 0.29 9.67
CA GLY A 65 -11.86 -0.51 10.90
C GLY A 65 -12.86 0.07 11.90
N GLU A 66 -12.83 1.39 12.10
CA GLU A 66 -13.79 2.11 12.95
C GLU A 66 -15.23 1.98 12.41
N VAL A 67 -15.42 2.23 11.11
CA VAL A 67 -16.73 2.14 10.46
C VAL A 67 -17.29 0.73 10.56
N LEU A 68 -16.49 -0.30 10.25
CA LEU A 68 -16.92 -1.69 10.31
C LEU A 68 -17.24 -2.14 11.74
N SER A 69 -16.50 -1.66 12.73
CA SER A 69 -16.77 -1.93 14.15
C SER A 69 -18.10 -1.29 14.57
N SER A 70 -18.34 -0.03 14.18
CA SER A 70 -19.60 0.67 14.43
C SER A 70 -20.81 -0.04 13.78
N VAL A 71 -20.68 -0.46 12.52
CA VAL A 71 -21.72 -1.19 11.79
C VAL A 71 -22.05 -2.54 12.44
N ARG A 72 -21.06 -3.22 13.02
CA ARG A 72 -21.26 -4.49 13.74
C ARG A 72 -22.06 -4.28 15.02
N ASN A 73 -21.67 -3.31 15.83
CA ASN A 73 -22.33 -3.01 17.11
C ASN A 73 -23.77 -2.52 16.93
N ALA A 74 -24.09 -1.86 15.82
CA ALA A 74 -25.45 -1.41 15.52
C ALA A 74 -26.43 -2.54 15.13
N ARG A 75 -25.93 -3.77 14.93
CA ARG A 75 -26.72 -4.95 14.55
C ARG A 75 -27.00 -5.90 15.72
N GLU A 76 -26.38 -5.67 16.88
CA GLU A 76 -26.60 -6.40 18.14
C GLU A 76 -27.67 -5.72 19.00
#